data_AF-A0A2E4V1Q9-F1
#
_entry.id   AF-A0A2E4V1Q9-F1
#
_cell.length_a   1.000
_cell.length_b   1.000
_cell.length_c   1.000
_cell.angle_alpha   90.00
_cell.angle_beta   90.00
_cell.angle_gamma   90.00
#
_symmetry.space_group_name_H-M   'P 1'
#
loop_
_entity.id
_entity.type
_entity.pdbx_description
1 polymer ?
#
loop_
_entity_poly.entity_id
_entity_poly.type
_entity_poly.pdbx_seq_one_letter_code
_entity_poly.pdbx_strand_id
1 'polypeptide(L)'
;KHLERLHNLMLLENKIFYSYLGRYIAIDSFIKVFDYQINEAITVIQETINQYNEKLNPREGLNLLLNLSALLLINHDYKQANKFLNEFNKSDSYYQKTMGREWLLRKEMIRALILLELKHIDLAEKTLISIKQKYADLFSSKQYKMVYPFIKALEKYINEPHEIDLEELKSLEKAFDFQKEKVFRDPRLIMFYAWLKGKYTNQKTYDILLKEYNLLD
;
A
#
# COMPACT_ATOMS: atom_id res chain seq x y z
N LYS A 1 -21.17 -6.32 -9.81
CA LYS A 1 -21.59 -6.49 -11.23
C LYS A 1 -20.44 -6.78 -12.20
N HIS A 2 -19.45 -5.89 -12.42
CA HIS A 2 -18.36 -6.17 -13.40
C HIS A 2 -17.39 -7.26 -12.93
N LEU A 3 -16.99 -7.24 -11.66
CA LEU A 3 -16.07 -8.24 -11.10
C LEU A 3 -16.70 -9.64 -11.06
N GLU A 4 -17.97 -9.73 -10.72
CA GLU A 4 -18.77 -10.97 -10.77
C GLU A 4 -18.86 -11.56 -12.19
N ARG A 5 -19.06 -10.71 -13.21
CA ARG A 5 -19.03 -11.16 -14.61
C ARG A 5 -17.65 -11.70 -14.99
N LEU A 6 -16.58 -11.06 -14.55
CA LEU A 6 -15.22 -11.55 -14.76
C LEU A 6 -15.04 -12.92 -14.09
N HIS A 7 -15.52 -13.08 -12.85
CA HIS A 7 -15.45 -14.35 -12.12
C HIS A 7 -16.14 -15.48 -12.89
N ASN A 8 -17.37 -15.25 -13.37
CA ASN A 8 -18.12 -16.25 -14.13
C ASN A 8 -17.40 -16.66 -15.42
N LEU A 9 -16.75 -15.72 -16.11
CA LEU A 9 -15.94 -16.02 -17.29
C LEU A 9 -14.66 -16.80 -16.95
N MET A 10 -14.03 -16.50 -15.81
CA MET A 10 -12.85 -17.22 -15.33
C MET A 10 -13.16 -18.69 -15.05
N LEU A 11 -14.36 -19.01 -14.55
CA LEU A 11 -14.77 -20.38 -14.24
C LEU A 11 -15.00 -21.27 -15.48
N LEU A 12 -15.08 -20.69 -16.68
CA LEU A 12 -15.31 -21.45 -17.92
C LEU A 12 -14.09 -22.25 -18.38
N GLU A 13 -12.87 -21.81 -18.03
CA GLU A 13 -11.64 -22.49 -18.45
C GLU A 13 -10.52 -22.31 -17.43
N ASN A 14 -9.88 -23.41 -17.01
CA ASN A 14 -8.79 -23.40 -16.03
C ASN A 14 -7.64 -22.45 -16.42
N LYS A 15 -7.27 -22.40 -17.70
CA LYS A 15 -6.19 -21.51 -18.17
C LYS A 15 -6.56 -20.04 -17.95
N ILE A 16 -7.81 -19.67 -18.23
CA ILE A 16 -8.32 -18.31 -18.02
C ILE A 16 -8.37 -18.04 -16.51
N PHE A 17 -8.90 -18.97 -15.71
CA PHE A 17 -8.95 -18.85 -14.26
C PHE A 17 -7.60 -18.45 -13.67
N TYR A 18 -6.56 -19.25 -13.88
CA TYR A 18 -5.24 -18.97 -13.30
C TYR A 18 -4.55 -17.74 -13.89
N SER A 19 -4.88 -17.36 -15.13
CA SER A 19 -4.32 -16.16 -15.77
C SER A 19 -4.86 -14.85 -15.18
N TYR A 20 -6.04 -14.87 -14.57
CA TYR A 20 -6.69 -13.69 -14.01
C TYR A 20 -6.87 -13.75 -12.49
N LEU A 21 -6.57 -14.88 -11.86
CA LEU A 21 -6.81 -15.13 -10.44
C LEU A 21 -6.22 -14.02 -9.56
N GLY A 22 -4.95 -13.66 -9.73
CA GLY A 22 -4.35 -12.66 -8.85
C GLY A 22 -4.89 -11.25 -9.07
N ARG A 23 -5.28 -10.91 -10.31
CA ARG A 23 -5.95 -9.62 -10.59
C ARG A 23 -7.35 -9.58 -10.00
N TYR A 24 -8.11 -10.66 -10.12
CA TYR A 24 -9.44 -10.80 -9.53
C TYR A 24 -9.36 -10.61 -8.01
N ILE A 25 -8.49 -11.38 -7.34
CA ILE A 25 -8.33 -11.34 -5.88
C ILE A 25 -7.82 -9.97 -5.40
N ALA A 26 -6.91 -9.33 -6.15
CA ALA A 26 -6.47 -7.98 -5.82
C ALA A 26 -7.61 -6.94 -5.86
N ILE A 27 -8.53 -7.05 -6.81
CA ILE A 27 -9.68 -6.12 -6.92
C ILE A 27 -10.72 -6.46 -5.85
N ASP A 28 -11.06 -7.75 -5.69
CA ASP A 28 -12.02 -8.23 -4.69
C ASP A 28 -11.62 -7.80 -3.27
N SER A 29 -10.35 -8.01 -2.92
CA SER A 29 -9.83 -7.60 -1.60
C SER A 29 -9.94 -6.09 -1.36
N PHE A 30 -9.72 -5.25 -2.36
CA PHE A 30 -9.94 -3.80 -2.19
C PHE A 30 -11.42 -3.46 -2.01
N ILE A 31 -12.33 -4.10 -2.74
CA ILE A 31 -13.78 -3.91 -2.54
C ILE A 31 -14.15 -4.27 -1.10
N LYS A 32 -13.73 -5.45 -0.63
CA LYS A 32 -13.92 -5.88 0.76
C LYS A 32 -13.36 -4.90 1.79
N VAL A 33 -12.19 -4.31 1.53
CA VAL A 33 -11.60 -3.30 2.42
C VAL A 33 -12.52 -2.09 2.58
N PHE A 34 -13.12 -1.58 1.50
CA PHE A 34 -14.04 -0.43 1.59
C PHE A 34 -15.46 -0.82 2.04
N ASP A 35 -15.83 -2.09 1.91
CA ASP A 35 -17.07 -2.67 2.44
C ASP A 35 -16.96 -3.11 3.91
N TYR A 36 -16.01 -2.56 4.69
CA TYR A 36 -15.83 -2.85 6.13
C TYR A 36 -15.36 -4.29 6.45
N GLN A 37 -14.86 -5.03 5.45
CA GLN A 37 -14.47 -6.45 5.54
C GLN A 37 -12.95 -6.69 5.41
N ILE A 38 -12.11 -5.83 6.01
CA ILE A 38 -10.64 -5.95 5.88
C ILE A 38 -10.09 -7.33 6.29
N ASN A 39 -10.66 -7.97 7.31
CA ASN A 39 -10.19 -9.29 7.75
C ASN A 39 -10.47 -10.36 6.68
N GLU A 40 -11.63 -10.31 6.02
CA GLU A 40 -11.91 -11.21 4.89
C GLU A 40 -11.00 -10.93 3.70
N ALA A 41 -10.72 -9.65 3.41
CA ALA A 41 -9.78 -9.27 2.36
C ALA A 41 -8.38 -9.86 2.59
N ILE A 42 -7.90 -9.81 3.85
CA ILE A 42 -6.63 -10.42 4.27
C ILE A 42 -6.67 -11.95 4.10
N THR A 43 -7.72 -12.61 4.61
CA THR A 43 -7.88 -14.07 4.54
C THR A 43 -7.90 -14.56 3.09
N VAL A 44 -8.71 -13.93 2.23
CA VAL A 44 -8.83 -14.33 0.82
C VAL A 44 -7.50 -14.23 0.07
N ILE A 45 -6.70 -13.19 0.32
CA ILE A 45 -5.36 -13.10 -0.29
C ILE A 45 -4.45 -14.20 0.25
N GLN A 46 -4.41 -14.43 1.56
CA GLN A 46 -3.58 -15.45 2.19
C GLN A 46 -3.90 -16.85 1.68
N GLU A 47 -5.18 -17.23 1.65
CA GLU A 47 -5.64 -18.53 1.16
C GLU A 47 -5.30 -18.70 -0.33
N THR A 48 -5.49 -17.66 -1.14
CA THR A 48 -5.14 -17.70 -2.57
C THR A 48 -3.65 -17.96 -2.77
N ILE A 49 -2.79 -17.23 -2.05
CA ILE A 49 -1.34 -17.44 -2.12
C ILE A 49 -1.01 -18.87 -1.68
N ASN A 50 -1.52 -19.32 -0.54
CA ASN A 50 -1.22 -20.66 -0.01
C ASN A 50 -1.66 -21.79 -0.95
N GLN A 51 -2.84 -21.67 -1.56
CA GLN A 51 -3.42 -22.72 -2.38
C GLN A 51 -2.89 -22.71 -3.83
N TYR A 52 -2.56 -21.54 -4.37
CA TYR A 52 -2.32 -21.37 -5.81
C TYR A 52 -0.96 -20.75 -6.16
N ASN A 53 -0.03 -20.60 -5.20
CA ASN A 53 1.28 -19.97 -5.44
C ASN A 53 1.98 -20.44 -6.72
N GLU A 54 2.03 -21.75 -6.94
CA GLU A 54 2.73 -22.36 -8.10
C GLU A 54 2.02 -22.12 -9.44
N LYS A 55 0.72 -21.79 -9.39
CA LYS A 55 -0.12 -21.55 -10.58
C LYS A 55 -0.26 -20.07 -10.89
N LEU A 56 -0.01 -19.20 -9.92
CA LEU A 56 -0.03 -17.76 -10.11
C LEU A 56 1.13 -17.32 -11.00
N ASN A 57 0.86 -16.37 -11.89
CA ASN A 57 1.93 -15.62 -12.52
C ASN A 57 2.80 -14.96 -11.43
N PRO A 58 4.15 -15.04 -11.49
CA PRO A 58 5.04 -14.42 -10.51
C PRO A 58 4.72 -12.94 -10.23
N ARG A 59 4.34 -12.16 -11.25
CA ARG A 59 3.96 -10.74 -11.06
C ARG A 59 2.68 -10.61 -10.23
N GLU A 60 1.72 -11.51 -10.43
CA GLU A 60 0.48 -11.53 -9.68
C GLU A 60 0.72 -11.96 -8.23
N GLY A 61 1.51 -13.00 -7.99
CA GLY A 61 1.92 -13.42 -6.64
C GLY A 61 2.61 -12.29 -5.87
N LEU A 62 3.58 -11.61 -6.49
CA LEU A 62 4.26 -10.46 -5.88
C LEU A 62 3.31 -9.29 -5.58
N ASN A 63 2.33 -9.04 -6.47
CA ASN A 63 1.31 -8.01 -6.25
C ASN A 63 0.39 -8.34 -5.09
N LEU A 64 -0.10 -9.59 -5.01
CA LEU A 64 -0.94 -10.05 -3.92
C LEU A 64 -0.22 -9.98 -2.59
N LEU A 65 1.03 -10.47 -2.53
CA LEU A 65 1.84 -10.42 -1.32
C LEU A 65 2.09 -8.97 -0.86
N LEU A 66 2.36 -8.05 -1.78
CA LEU A 66 2.57 -6.65 -1.42
C LEU A 66 1.28 -5.98 -0.93
N ASN A 67 0.15 -6.27 -1.58
CA ASN A 67 -1.16 -5.79 -1.11
C ASN A 67 -1.46 -6.35 0.28
N LEU A 68 -1.22 -7.64 0.53
CA LEU A 68 -1.40 -8.28 1.83
C LEU A 68 -0.57 -7.58 2.92
N SER A 69 0.71 -7.28 2.67
CA SER A 69 1.54 -6.52 3.60
C SER A 69 0.95 -5.13 3.89
N ALA A 70 0.40 -4.44 2.89
CA ALA A 70 -0.25 -3.14 3.08
C ALA A 70 -1.55 -3.24 3.89
N LEU A 71 -2.37 -4.27 3.64
CA LEU A 71 -3.62 -4.51 4.38
C LEU A 71 -3.33 -4.84 5.85
N LEU A 72 -2.34 -5.68 6.12
CA LEU A 72 -1.91 -5.99 7.49
C LEU A 72 -1.36 -4.74 8.21
N LEU A 73 -0.63 -3.87 7.50
CA LEU A 73 -0.17 -2.59 8.02
C LEU A 73 -1.34 -1.71 8.48
N ILE A 74 -2.35 -1.48 7.62
CA ILE A 74 -3.49 -0.63 8.00
C ILE A 74 -4.41 -1.30 9.03
N ASN A 75 -4.39 -2.63 9.12
CA ASN A 75 -5.10 -3.42 10.14
C ASN A 75 -4.29 -3.60 11.45
N HIS A 76 -3.14 -2.94 11.58
CA HIS A 76 -2.28 -2.93 12.77
C HIS A 76 -1.60 -4.27 13.12
N ASP A 77 -1.55 -5.22 12.18
CA ASP A 77 -0.78 -6.47 12.34
C ASP A 77 0.63 -6.33 11.74
N TYR A 78 1.43 -5.48 12.36
CA TYR A 78 2.75 -5.09 11.85
C TYR A 78 3.75 -6.25 11.84
N LYS A 79 3.64 -7.18 12.80
CA LYS A 79 4.53 -8.35 12.88
C LYS A 79 4.30 -9.28 11.69
N GLN A 80 3.05 -9.58 11.39
CA GLN A 80 2.71 -10.41 10.25
C GLN A 80 3.00 -9.68 8.93
N ALA A 81 2.75 -8.37 8.86
CA ALA A 81 3.10 -7.56 7.70
C ALA A 81 4.60 -7.62 7.38
N ASN A 82 5.45 -7.51 8.42
CA ASN A 82 6.91 -7.59 8.29
C ASN A 82 7.35 -9.00 7.87
N LYS A 83 6.72 -10.06 8.40
CA LYS A 83 6.98 -11.44 7.99
C LYS A 83 6.80 -11.61 6.47
N PHE A 84 5.65 -11.20 5.93
CA PHE A 84 5.39 -11.25 4.49
C PHE A 84 6.32 -10.34 3.68
N LEU A 85 6.68 -9.16 4.21
CA LEU A 85 7.66 -8.31 3.54
C LEU A 85 9.06 -8.94 3.42
N ASN A 86 9.43 -9.85 4.32
CA ASN A 86 10.72 -10.54 4.28
C ASN A 86 10.77 -11.67 3.25
N GLU A 87 9.62 -12.08 2.71
CA GLU A 87 9.55 -13.02 1.59
C GLU A 87 10.02 -12.37 0.26
N PHE A 88 10.07 -11.03 0.20
CA PHE A 88 10.71 -10.31 -0.91
C PHE A 88 12.24 -10.42 -0.86
N ASN A 89 12.77 -11.62 -1.10
CA ASN A 89 14.17 -11.99 -0.93
C ASN A 89 15.05 -11.85 -2.19
N LYS A 90 14.56 -11.22 -3.26
CA LYS A 90 15.32 -10.95 -4.49
C LYS A 90 15.93 -9.54 -4.47
N SER A 91 16.86 -9.28 -5.39
CA SER A 91 17.50 -7.97 -5.49
C SER A 91 16.55 -6.90 -6.03
N ASP A 92 16.83 -5.64 -5.72
CA ASP A 92 16.12 -4.48 -6.27
C ASP A 92 16.14 -4.48 -7.80
N SER A 93 17.27 -4.85 -8.43
CA SER A 93 17.39 -4.96 -9.89
C SER A 93 16.41 -6.00 -10.47
N TYR A 94 16.26 -7.15 -9.81
CA TYR A 94 15.27 -8.15 -10.20
C TYR A 94 13.84 -7.60 -10.12
N TYR A 95 13.49 -6.96 -9.00
CA TYR A 95 12.15 -6.40 -8.82
C TYR A 95 11.87 -5.25 -9.78
N GLN A 96 12.83 -4.38 -10.05
CA GLN A 96 12.68 -3.30 -11.01
C GLN A 96 12.46 -3.84 -12.42
N LYS A 97 13.22 -4.86 -12.84
CA LYS A 97 13.04 -5.51 -14.15
C LYS A 97 11.68 -6.21 -14.26
N THR A 98 11.24 -6.86 -13.19
CA THR A 98 10.05 -7.73 -13.21
C THR A 98 8.77 -6.96 -12.96
N MET A 99 8.76 -6.02 -12.02
CA MET A 99 7.57 -5.31 -11.55
C MET A 99 7.52 -3.86 -11.98
N GLY A 100 8.67 -3.27 -12.33
CA GLY A 100 8.79 -1.86 -12.63
C GLY A 100 9.16 -1.04 -11.41
N ARG A 101 9.60 0.18 -11.68
CA ARG A 101 10.19 1.09 -10.71
C ARG A 101 9.18 1.61 -9.68
N GLU A 102 7.95 1.88 -10.11
CA GLU A 102 6.85 2.33 -9.27
C GLU A 102 6.46 1.31 -8.22
N TRP A 103 6.40 0.03 -8.64
CA TRP A 103 6.09 -1.06 -7.73
C TRP A 103 7.19 -1.20 -6.67
N LEU A 104 8.46 -1.08 -7.07
CA LEU A 104 9.59 -1.16 -6.16
C LEU A 104 9.58 0.00 -5.16
N LEU A 105 9.31 1.23 -5.62
CA LEU A 105 9.11 2.39 -4.75
C LEU A 105 8.00 2.12 -3.73
N ARG A 106 6.83 1.62 -4.16
CA ARG A 106 5.72 1.28 -3.27
C ARG A 106 6.11 0.21 -2.24
N LYS A 107 6.87 -0.83 -2.64
CA LYS A 107 7.40 -1.85 -1.72
C LYS A 107 8.26 -1.21 -0.63
N GLU A 108 9.18 -0.33 -1.00
CA GLU A 108 10.09 0.31 -0.04
C GLU A 108 9.36 1.29 0.87
N MET A 109 8.36 2.02 0.36
CA MET A 109 7.49 2.87 1.18
C MET A 109 6.72 2.05 2.22
N ILE A 110 6.09 0.94 1.82
CA ILE A 110 5.39 0.03 2.76
C ILE A 110 6.36 -0.54 3.81
N ARG A 111 7.59 -0.88 3.41
CA ARG A 111 8.65 -1.33 4.32
C ARG A 111 9.01 -0.28 5.35
N ALA A 112 9.23 0.97 4.94
CA ALA A 112 9.54 2.05 5.87
C ALA A 112 8.43 2.23 6.92
N LEU A 113 7.16 2.20 6.50
CA LEU A 113 6.01 2.32 7.41
C LEU A 113 5.94 1.16 8.41
N ILE A 114 6.10 -0.08 7.96
CA ILE A 114 6.07 -1.25 8.85
C ILE A 114 7.23 -1.21 9.86
N LEU A 115 8.44 -0.83 9.43
CA LEU A 115 9.59 -0.68 10.32
C LEU A 115 9.34 0.39 11.39
N LEU A 116 8.74 1.52 10.99
CA LEU A 116 8.38 2.60 11.90
C LEU A 116 7.36 2.16 12.96
N GLU A 117 6.34 1.40 12.56
CA GLU A 117 5.34 0.84 13.49
C GLU A 117 5.95 -0.16 14.48
N LEU A 118 6.93 -0.95 14.02
CA LEU A 118 7.71 -1.87 14.85
C LEU A 118 8.80 -1.18 15.68
N LYS A 119 8.89 0.15 15.64
CA LYS A 119 9.88 0.96 16.36
C LYS A 119 11.33 0.68 15.93
N HIS A 120 11.53 0.19 14.72
CA HIS A 120 12.84 0.06 14.09
C HIS A 120 13.22 1.36 13.36
N ILE A 121 13.34 2.45 14.13
CA ILE A 121 13.45 3.82 13.62
C ILE A 121 14.64 4.00 12.68
N ASP A 122 15.84 3.60 13.11
CA ASP A 122 17.07 3.71 12.30
C ASP A 122 16.96 3.00 10.93
N LEU A 123 16.24 1.87 10.88
CA LEU A 123 16.03 1.14 9.64
C LEU A 123 15.01 1.84 8.76
N ALA A 124 13.93 2.38 9.34
CA ALA A 124 12.94 3.16 8.60
C ALA A 124 13.59 4.42 7.97
N GLU A 125 14.41 5.15 8.72
CA GLU A 125 15.15 6.32 8.22
C GLU A 125 16.10 5.97 7.07
N LYS A 126 16.90 4.91 7.23
CA LYS A 126 17.78 4.41 6.17
C LYS A 126 16.99 4.07 4.89
N THR A 127 15.82 3.44 5.04
CA THR A 127 14.94 3.16 3.91
C THR A 127 14.44 4.46 3.26
N LEU A 128 13.96 5.44 4.02
CA LEU A 128 13.49 6.73 3.49
C LEU A 128 14.61 7.50 2.75
N ILE A 129 15.82 7.53 3.30
CA ILE A 129 16.99 8.14 2.64
C ILE A 129 17.28 7.43 1.31
N SER A 130 17.29 6.09 1.30
CA SER A 130 17.50 5.29 0.09
C SER A 130 16.45 5.59 -0.98
N ILE A 131 15.18 5.71 -0.58
CA ILE A 131 14.09 6.08 -1.48
C ILE A 131 14.34 7.46 -2.10
N LYS A 132 14.67 8.46 -1.28
CA LYS A 132 14.93 9.81 -1.80
C LYS A 132 16.05 9.84 -2.84
N GLN A 133 17.14 9.11 -2.58
CA GLN A 133 18.28 9.04 -3.50
C GLN A 133 17.95 8.28 -4.78
N LYS A 134 17.33 7.09 -4.66
CA LYS A 134 17.03 6.21 -5.79
C LYS A 134 15.93 6.74 -6.72
N TYR A 135 15.02 7.57 -6.23
CA TYR A 135 13.82 8.01 -6.96
C TYR A 135 13.71 9.53 -7.11
N ALA A 136 14.78 10.28 -6.88
CA ALA A 136 14.80 11.74 -6.96
C ALA A 136 14.21 12.29 -8.27
N ASP A 137 14.57 11.70 -9.40
CA ASP A 137 14.07 12.07 -10.73
C ASP A 137 12.56 11.83 -10.89
N LEU A 138 11.99 10.81 -10.25
CA LEU A 138 10.56 10.53 -10.31
C LEU A 138 9.75 11.66 -9.66
N PHE A 139 10.23 12.24 -8.55
CA PHE A 139 9.48 13.24 -7.79
C PHE A 139 9.19 14.52 -8.57
N SER A 140 9.96 14.80 -9.62
CA SER A 140 9.74 15.94 -10.52
C SER A 140 8.54 15.75 -11.45
N SER A 141 8.07 14.51 -11.63
CA SER A 141 6.95 14.21 -12.51
C SER A 141 5.61 14.45 -11.83
N LYS A 142 4.63 14.94 -12.60
CA LYS A 142 3.28 15.28 -12.10
C LYS A 142 2.59 14.11 -11.37
N GLN A 143 2.87 12.87 -11.78
CA GLN A 143 2.29 11.66 -11.19
C GLN A 143 2.89 11.26 -9.84
N TYR A 144 4.12 11.69 -9.51
CA TYR A 144 4.79 11.40 -8.23
C TYR A 144 5.00 12.61 -7.34
N LYS A 145 4.41 13.76 -7.70
CA LYS A 145 4.53 15.00 -6.92
C LYS A 145 4.17 14.84 -5.44
N MET A 146 3.33 13.84 -5.14
CA MET A 146 2.86 13.48 -3.80
C MET A 146 3.88 12.75 -2.95
N VAL A 147 4.79 11.99 -3.57
CA VAL A 147 5.67 11.07 -2.85
C VAL A 147 6.69 11.83 -2.00
N TYR A 148 7.28 12.89 -2.56
CA TYR A 148 8.31 13.64 -1.83
C TYR A 148 7.75 14.41 -0.61
N PRO A 149 6.64 15.18 -0.72
CA PRO A 149 5.97 15.74 0.45
C PRO A 149 5.58 14.68 1.49
N PHE A 150 5.11 13.51 1.06
CA PHE A 150 4.77 12.42 1.98
C PHE A 150 6.00 11.90 2.73
N ILE A 151 7.12 11.67 2.04
CA ILE A 151 8.38 11.29 2.69
C ILE A 151 8.82 12.37 3.68
N LYS A 152 8.70 13.66 3.32
CA LYS A 152 9.03 14.77 4.23
C LYS A 152 8.18 14.77 5.49
N ALA A 153 6.89 14.51 5.37
CA ALA A 153 6.00 14.37 6.52
C ALA A 153 6.40 13.20 7.43
N LEU A 154 6.85 12.07 6.86
CA LEU A 154 7.38 10.95 7.64
C LEU A 154 8.68 11.29 8.35
N GLU A 155 9.62 11.95 7.67
CA GLU A 155 10.87 12.37 8.27
C GLU A 155 10.64 13.31 9.45
N LYS A 156 9.72 14.28 9.30
CA LYS A 156 9.36 15.17 10.39
C LYS A 156 8.67 14.43 11.55
N TYR A 157 7.74 13.52 11.25
CA TYR A 157 7.13 12.66 12.27
C TYR A 157 8.16 11.85 13.08
N ILE A 158 9.23 11.37 12.42
CA ILE A 158 10.30 10.61 13.08
C ILE A 158 11.20 11.52 13.95
N ASN A 159 11.64 12.65 13.40
CA ASN A 159 12.64 13.51 14.03
C ASN A 159 12.05 14.47 15.08
N GLU A 160 10.83 14.92 14.87
CA GLU A 160 10.17 15.97 15.65
C GLU A 160 8.74 15.53 16.06
N PRO A 161 8.57 14.39 16.76
CA PRO A 161 7.26 13.84 17.11
C PRO A 161 6.45 14.69 18.09
N HIS A 162 7.01 15.79 18.61
CA HIS A 162 6.31 16.76 19.45
C HIS A 162 5.69 17.91 18.65
N GLU A 163 6.11 18.11 17.39
CA GLU A 163 5.62 19.18 16.52
C GLU A 163 4.44 18.73 15.63
N ILE A 164 4.15 17.43 15.61
CA ILE A 164 3.07 16.87 14.81
C ILE A 164 1.70 17.22 15.41
N ASP A 165 1.00 18.13 14.75
CA ASP A 165 -0.34 18.56 15.14
C ASP A 165 -1.31 18.70 13.95
N LEU A 166 -2.54 19.10 14.25
CA LEU A 166 -3.58 19.28 13.22
C LEU A 166 -3.29 20.45 12.28
N GLU A 167 -2.55 21.47 12.71
CA GLU A 167 -2.18 22.60 11.86
C GLU A 167 -1.08 22.21 10.88
N GLU A 168 -0.10 21.43 11.32
CA GLU A 168 0.87 20.81 10.43
C GLU A 168 0.20 19.90 9.42
N LEU A 169 -0.71 19.02 9.85
CA LEU A 169 -1.44 18.15 8.91
C LEU A 169 -2.18 18.98 7.85
N LYS A 170 -2.83 20.08 8.22
CA LYS A 170 -3.48 20.99 7.27
C LYS A 170 -2.48 21.63 6.31
N SER A 171 -1.31 22.02 6.82
CA SER A 171 -0.22 22.57 5.99
C SER A 171 0.30 21.54 4.98
N LEU A 172 0.49 20.29 5.41
CA LEU A 172 0.85 19.17 4.56
C LEU A 172 -0.21 18.90 3.50
N GLU A 173 -1.49 18.85 3.87
CA GLU A 173 -2.61 18.68 2.94
C GLU A 173 -2.69 19.80 1.90
N LYS A 174 -2.33 21.04 2.27
CA LYS A 174 -2.20 22.15 1.32
C LYS A 174 -0.99 21.97 0.40
N ALA A 175 0.17 21.58 0.95
CA ALA A 175 1.40 21.35 0.18
C ALA A 175 1.26 20.17 -0.81
N PHE A 176 0.44 19.20 -0.43
CA PHE A 176 0.07 18.06 -1.25
C PHE A 176 -0.71 18.50 -2.51
N ASP A 177 -1.55 19.52 -2.43
CA ASP A 177 -2.21 20.17 -3.58
C ASP A 177 -2.84 19.15 -4.58
N PHE A 178 -3.62 18.21 -4.09
CA PHE A 178 -4.30 17.23 -4.95
C PHE A 178 -5.81 17.22 -4.79
N GLN A 179 -6.47 16.88 -5.89
CA GLN A 179 -7.92 16.65 -5.94
C GLN A 179 -8.18 15.27 -5.32
N LYS A 180 -8.56 15.25 -4.04
CA LYS A 180 -8.77 14.01 -3.25
C LYS A 180 -9.69 13.03 -4.00
N GLU A 181 -10.75 13.54 -4.63
CA GLU A 181 -11.75 12.82 -5.41
C GLU A 181 -11.18 12.10 -6.65
N LYS A 182 -10.03 12.57 -7.15
CA LYS A 182 -9.31 11.91 -8.26
C LYS A 182 -8.23 10.97 -7.77
N VAL A 183 -7.44 11.40 -6.78
CA VAL A 183 -6.29 10.63 -6.30
C VAL A 183 -6.72 9.40 -5.50
N PHE A 184 -7.74 9.54 -4.65
CA PHE A 184 -8.21 8.46 -3.78
C PHE A 184 -9.04 7.41 -4.51
N ARG A 185 -9.25 7.56 -5.83
CA ARG A 185 -9.72 6.45 -6.69
C ARG A 185 -8.70 5.31 -6.79
N ASP A 186 -7.41 5.59 -6.58
CA ASP A 186 -6.45 4.51 -6.36
C ASP A 186 -6.49 4.10 -4.89
N PRO A 187 -6.96 2.87 -4.57
CA PRO A 187 -7.05 2.38 -3.19
C PRO A 187 -5.70 2.40 -2.46
N ARG A 188 -4.58 2.31 -3.20
CA ARG A 188 -3.24 2.32 -2.62
C ARG A 188 -2.86 3.69 -2.07
N LEU A 189 -3.26 4.76 -2.77
CA LEU A 189 -2.89 6.13 -2.40
C LEU A 189 -3.66 6.60 -1.18
N ILE A 190 -4.96 6.30 -1.11
CA ILE A 190 -5.77 6.63 0.08
C ILE A 190 -5.28 5.87 1.32
N MET A 191 -4.82 4.62 1.20
CA MET A 191 -4.21 3.88 2.31
C MET A 191 -2.95 4.57 2.88
N PHE A 192 -2.05 5.06 2.03
CA PHE A 192 -0.88 5.82 2.47
C PHE A 192 -1.29 7.09 3.22
N TYR A 193 -2.24 7.85 2.67
CA TYR A 193 -2.74 9.06 3.31
C TYR A 193 -3.44 8.77 4.64
N ALA A 194 -4.28 7.74 4.69
CA ALA A 194 -4.98 7.33 5.91
C ALA A 194 -4.00 6.93 7.02
N TRP A 195 -2.91 6.23 6.67
CA TRP A 195 -1.85 5.89 7.62
C TRP A 195 -1.22 7.15 8.21
N LEU A 196 -0.83 8.11 7.35
CA LEU A 196 -0.21 9.36 7.79
C LEU A 196 -1.16 10.14 8.71
N LYS A 197 -2.40 10.35 8.26
CA LYS A 197 -3.42 11.05 9.06
C LYS A 197 -3.69 10.34 10.39
N GLY A 198 -3.63 9.00 10.44
CA GLY A 198 -3.72 8.22 11.67
C GLY A 198 -2.67 8.58 12.70
N LYS A 199 -1.43 8.83 12.24
CA LYS A 199 -0.35 9.28 13.13
C LYS A 199 -0.59 10.67 13.69
N TYR A 200 -1.02 11.61 12.86
CA TYR A 200 -1.27 13.00 13.28
C TYR A 200 -2.51 13.16 14.17
N THR A 201 -3.45 12.22 14.10
CA THR A 201 -4.74 12.31 14.82
C THR A 201 -4.91 11.27 15.92
N ASN A 202 -3.89 10.42 16.13
CA ASN A 202 -3.90 9.30 17.07
C ASN A 202 -5.15 8.40 16.93
N GLN A 203 -5.54 8.11 15.69
CA GLN A 203 -6.68 7.27 15.35
C GLN A 203 -6.21 6.05 14.55
N LYS A 204 -7.01 4.98 14.59
CA LYS A 204 -6.71 3.76 13.82
C LYS A 204 -6.73 4.08 12.33
N THR A 205 -5.69 3.64 11.62
CA THR A 205 -5.53 3.83 10.18
C THR A 205 -6.75 3.37 9.37
N TYR A 206 -7.32 2.20 9.68
CA TYR A 206 -8.47 1.67 8.93
C TYR A 206 -9.74 2.51 9.11
N ASP A 207 -9.99 3.03 10.32
CA ASP A 207 -11.15 3.89 10.57
C ASP A 207 -11.05 5.20 9.77
N ILE A 208 -9.84 5.76 9.68
CA ILE A 208 -9.59 6.93 8.83
C ILE A 208 -9.74 6.59 7.36
N LEU A 209 -9.22 5.45 6.91
CA LEU A 209 -9.35 5.03 5.51
C LEU A 209 -10.81 5.03 5.07
N LEU A 210 -11.69 4.42 5.86
CA LEU A 210 -13.13 4.36 5.58
C LEU A 210 -13.79 5.74 5.66
N LYS A 211 -13.42 6.55 6.66
CA LYS A 211 -13.92 7.92 6.78
C LYS A 211 -13.56 8.77 5.56
N GLU A 212 -12.30 8.73 5.13
CA GLU A 212 -11.83 9.49 3.96
C GLU A 212 -12.44 8.97 2.67
N TYR A 213 -12.68 7.66 2.54
CA TYR A 213 -13.36 7.07 1.40
C TYR A 213 -14.82 7.54 1.30
N ASN A 214 -15.56 7.48 2.41
CA ASN A 214 -16.97 7.89 2.47
C ASN A 214 -17.19 9.41 2.26
N LEU A 215 -16.14 10.22 2.36
CA LEU A 215 -16.19 11.65 2.04
C LEU A 215 -16.04 11.94 0.53
N LEU A 216 -15.73 10.92 -0.28
CA LEU A 216 -15.58 11.06 -1.74
C LEU A 216 -16.89 10.79 -2.51
N ASP A 217 -17.86 10.15 -1.86
CA ASP A 217 -19.20 9.86 -2.38
C ASP A 217 -20.17 11.03 -2.13
#